data_AF-A0A7E4UVI2-F1
#
_entry.id   AF-A0A7E4UVI2-F1
#
_cell.length_a   1.000
_cell.length_b   1.000
_cell.length_c   1.000
_cell.angle_alpha   90.00
_cell.angle_beta   90.00
_cell.angle_gamma   90.00
#
_symmetry.space_group_name_H-M   'P 1'
#
loop_
_entity.id
_entity.type
_entity.pdbx_description
1 polymer ?
#
loop_
_entity_poly.entity_id
_entity_poly.type
_entity_poly.pdbx_seq_one_letter_code
_entity_poly.pdbx_strand_id
1 'polypeptide(L)'
;MTDDNVLVEVNDDPYKYELFLDKSEKYRCFFGKFHVLGVTKILWVYHLILLISVTVAYFYAQLPYIWPSWVLLFLSGYAIFRRKSTWMWPFVIWVGLTVGMFILFGAYLFIYSIFVRRHYQQESIFDSTTMSVLIHLGNILFCVFHLWQFPVVNAARRYLVNIEEATANVPYGYH
;
A
#
# COMPACT_ATOMS: atom_id res chain seq x y z
N MET A 1 3.52 -22.36 3.10
CA MET A 1 2.86 -22.12 4.41
C MET A 1 1.57 -21.38 4.14
N THR A 2 0.60 -22.16 3.70
CA THR A 2 -0.78 -21.81 3.36
C THR A 2 -1.58 -21.53 4.64
N ASP A 3 -2.74 -20.87 4.51
CA ASP A 3 -3.64 -20.52 5.63
C ASP A 3 -4.04 -21.71 6.51
N ASP A 4 -3.79 -22.94 6.05
CA ASP A 4 -4.05 -24.19 6.77
C ASP A 4 -3.33 -24.27 8.13
N ASN A 5 -2.09 -23.78 8.24
CA ASN A 5 -1.32 -23.99 9.48
C ASN A 5 -1.81 -23.14 10.67
N VAL A 6 -2.45 -22.00 10.41
CA VAL A 6 -3.07 -21.18 11.47
C VAL A 6 -4.46 -21.71 11.82
N LEU A 7 -5.17 -22.27 10.83
CA LEU A 7 -6.45 -22.92 11.05
C LEU A 7 -6.30 -24.23 11.84
N VAL A 8 -5.19 -24.95 11.67
CA VAL A 8 -4.91 -26.20 12.38
C VAL A 8 -4.70 -25.98 13.89
N GLU A 9 -4.10 -24.87 14.31
CA GLU A 9 -3.92 -24.53 15.75
C GLU A 9 -5.18 -23.94 16.40
N VAL A 10 -6.15 -23.47 15.59
CA VAL A 10 -7.43 -22.91 16.05
C VAL A 10 -8.54 -23.98 16.10
N ASN A 11 -8.31 -25.15 15.51
CA ASN A 11 -9.31 -26.21 15.38
C ASN A 11 -9.65 -26.94 16.68
N ASP A 12 -8.84 -26.80 17.74
CA ASP A 12 -9.09 -27.46 19.03
C ASP A 12 -10.14 -26.73 19.91
N ASP A 13 -10.56 -25.51 19.55
CA ASP A 13 -11.55 -24.75 20.32
C ASP A 13 -12.55 -24.00 19.41
N PRO A 14 -13.79 -24.51 19.25
CA PRO A 14 -14.76 -23.98 18.28
C PRO A 14 -15.17 -22.53 18.56
N TYR A 15 -15.14 -22.08 19.82
CA TYR A 15 -15.42 -20.70 20.19
C TYR A 15 -14.34 -19.72 19.73
N LYS A 16 -13.09 -20.20 19.68
CA LYS A 16 -11.94 -19.42 19.21
C LYS A 16 -12.05 -19.20 17.70
N TYR A 17 -12.45 -20.24 16.97
CA TYR A 17 -12.70 -20.18 15.54
C TYR A 17 -13.80 -19.20 15.16
N GLU A 18 -14.93 -19.20 15.87
CA GLU A 18 -16.03 -18.25 15.64
C GLU A 18 -15.63 -16.79 15.95
N LEU A 19 -14.87 -16.55 17.03
CA LEU A 19 -14.36 -15.22 17.35
C LEU A 19 -13.32 -14.73 16.31
N PHE A 20 -12.49 -15.62 15.78
CA PHE A 20 -11.56 -15.31 14.68
C PHE A 20 -12.30 -15.03 13.37
N LEU A 21 -13.36 -15.78 13.07
CA LEU A 21 -14.22 -15.57 11.90
C LEU A 21 -14.97 -14.25 11.97
N ASP A 22 -15.62 -13.94 13.09
CA ASP A 22 -16.35 -12.67 13.32
C ASP A 22 -15.40 -11.46 13.23
N LYS A 23 -14.21 -11.56 13.83
CA LYS A 23 -13.17 -10.54 13.66
C LYS A 23 -12.71 -10.44 12.20
N SER A 24 -12.59 -11.54 11.45
CA SER A 24 -12.13 -11.53 10.05
C SER A 24 -13.08 -10.81 9.09
N GLU A 25 -14.40 -10.84 9.34
CA GLU A 25 -15.38 -10.13 8.51
C GLU A 25 -15.29 -8.62 8.64
N LYS A 26 -14.95 -8.13 9.84
CA LYS A 26 -14.76 -6.71 10.12
C LYS A 26 -13.56 -6.10 9.38
N TYR A 27 -12.57 -6.90 8.97
CA TYR A 27 -11.35 -6.44 8.29
C TYR A 27 -11.35 -6.78 6.79
N ARG A 28 -12.46 -6.51 6.12
CA ARG A 28 -12.58 -6.61 4.66
C ARG A 28 -12.61 -5.23 4.01
N CYS A 29 -11.79 -5.05 2.97
CA CYS A 29 -11.77 -3.88 2.10
C CYS A 29 -12.58 -4.14 0.81
N PHE A 30 -12.85 -3.07 0.05
CA PHE A 30 -13.60 -3.12 -1.22
C PHE A 30 -14.99 -3.76 -1.04
N PHE A 31 -15.93 -3.01 -0.44
CA PHE A 31 -17.32 -3.46 -0.25
C PHE A 31 -17.46 -4.81 0.49
N GLY A 32 -16.53 -5.10 1.42
CA GLY A 32 -16.57 -6.35 2.21
C GLY A 32 -16.15 -7.61 1.46
N LYS A 33 -15.55 -7.49 0.26
CA LYS A 33 -15.20 -8.65 -0.59
C LYS A 33 -13.78 -9.17 -0.41
N PHE A 34 -12.81 -8.28 -0.13
CA PHE A 34 -11.40 -8.67 -0.07
C PHE A 34 -10.83 -8.50 1.33
N HIS A 35 -10.14 -9.52 1.83
CA HIS A 35 -9.46 -9.43 3.12
C HIS A 35 -8.31 -8.41 3.08
N VAL A 36 -8.19 -7.57 4.12
CA VAL A 36 -7.18 -6.49 4.20
C VAL A 36 -5.75 -6.97 3.98
N LEU A 37 -5.40 -8.18 4.44
CA LEU A 37 -4.06 -8.74 4.24
C LEU A 37 -3.78 -9.10 2.78
N GLY A 38 -4.78 -9.61 2.06
CA GLY A 38 -4.66 -9.92 0.64
C GLY A 38 -4.43 -8.65 -0.17
N VAL A 39 -5.23 -7.61 0.10
CA VAL A 39 -5.08 -6.30 -0.55
C VAL A 39 -3.72 -5.67 -0.23
N THR A 40 -3.27 -5.76 1.02
CA THR A 40 -1.96 -5.22 1.45
C THR A 40 -0.79 -5.91 0.75
N LYS A 41 -0.86 -7.23 0.51
CA LYS A 41 0.14 -7.96 -0.29
C LYS A 41 0.18 -7.48 -1.74
N ILE A 42 -0.99 -7.29 -2.36
CA ILE A 42 -1.10 -6.75 -3.72
C ILE A 42 -0.53 -5.33 -3.78
N LEU A 43 -0.85 -4.49 -2.79
CA LEU A 43 -0.29 -3.14 -2.67
C LEU A 43 1.23 -3.15 -2.51
N TRP A 44 1.79 -4.13 -1.79
CA TRP A 44 3.23 -4.27 -1.69
C TRP A 44 3.87 -4.61 -3.05
N VAL A 45 3.29 -5.56 -3.79
CA VAL A 45 3.74 -5.90 -5.16
C VAL A 45 3.65 -4.68 -6.09
N TYR A 46 2.58 -3.90 -5.98
CA TYR A 46 2.42 -2.65 -6.72
C TYR A 46 3.59 -1.68 -6.44
N HIS A 47 3.95 -1.46 -5.17
CA HIS A 47 5.06 -0.59 -4.80
C HIS A 47 6.43 -1.15 -5.24
N LEU A 48 6.59 -2.47 -5.28
CA LEU A 48 7.79 -3.12 -5.82
C LEU A 48 7.96 -2.82 -7.30
N ILE A 49 6.90 -2.99 -8.09
CA ILE A 49 6.93 -2.66 -9.51
C ILE A 49 7.23 -1.18 -9.72
N LEU A 50 6.58 -0.30 -8.94
CA LEU A 50 6.80 1.14 -9.02
C LEU A 50 8.27 1.51 -8.72
N LEU A 51 8.87 0.92 -7.69
CA LEU A 51 10.26 1.16 -7.33
C LEU A 51 11.24 0.63 -8.40
N ILE A 52 10.94 -0.52 -9.01
CA ILE A 52 11.70 -1.06 -10.15
C ILE A 52 11.61 -0.08 -11.33
N SER A 53 10.40 0.38 -11.69
CA SER A 53 10.20 1.33 -12.80
C SER A 53 10.98 2.62 -12.58
N VAL A 54 10.97 3.18 -11.37
CA VAL A 54 11.75 4.38 -11.03
C VAL A 54 13.25 4.08 -11.12
N THR A 55 13.72 2.95 -10.61
CA THR A 55 15.14 2.58 -10.66
C THR A 55 15.63 2.44 -12.11
N VAL A 56 14.82 1.86 -13.00
CA VAL A 56 15.13 1.74 -14.43
C VAL A 56 15.11 3.11 -15.12
N ALA A 57 14.11 3.95 -14.82
CA ALA A 57 13.95 5.26 -15.45
C ALA A 57 15.06 6.26 -15.10
N TYR A 58 15.54 6.25 -13.85
CA TYR A 58 16.52 7.23 -13.36
C TYR A 58 17.99 6.76 -13.45
N PHE A 59 18.25 5.60 -14.08
CA PHE A 59 19.57 4.97 -14.27
C PHE A 59 20.37 4.71 -12.96
N TYR A 60 21.41 3.88 -13.05
CA TYR A 60 22.26 3.46 -11.92
C TYR A 60 22.89 4.64 -11.13
N ALA A 61 23.05 5.82 -11.75
CA ALA A 61 23.72 6.98 -11.14
C ALA A 61 23.01 7.53 -9.89
N GLN A 62 21.71 7.29 -9.73
CA GLN A 62 20.90 7.74 -8.58
C GLN A 62 20.72 6.66 -7.50
N LEU A 63 21.28 5.46 -7.67
CA LEU A 63 21.19 4.38 -6.67
C LEU A 63 21.54 4.76 -5.23
N PRO A 64 22.58 5.58 -4.94
CA PRO A 64 22.88 5.96 -3.56
C PRO A 64 21.78 6.81 -2.90
N TYR A 65 20.83 7.35 -3.66
CA TYR A 65 19.67 8.07 -3.12
C TYR A 65 18.42 7.19 -3.02
N ILE A 66 18.34 6.11 -3.80
CA ILE A 66 17.16 5.22 -3.88
C ILE A 66 17.31 3.98 -2.97
N TRP A 67 18.51 3.61 -2.52
CA TRP A 67 18.69 2.44 -1.66
C TRP A 67 17.89 2.45 -0.34
N PRO A 68 17.63 3.58 0.37
CA PRO A 68 16.83 3.56 1.59
C PRO A 68 15.38 3.15 1.30
N SER A 69 14.87 3.52 0.13
CA SER A 69 13.55 3.12 -0.37
C SER A 69 13.45 1.62 -0.56
N TRP A 70 14.48 0.99 -1.11
CA TRP A 70 14.57 -0.47 -1.24
C TRP A 70 14.56 -1.16 0.12
N VAL A 71 15.34 -0.66 1.08
CA VAL A 71 15.39 -1.23 2.44
C VAL A 71 14.03 -1.13 3.13
N LEU A 72 13.36 0.02 3.06
CA LEU A 72 12.02 0.20 3.62
C LEU A 72 10.99 -0.74 2.98
N LEU A 73 11.05 -0.91 1.66
CA LEU A 73 10.15 -1.80 0.95
C LEU A 73 10.40 -3.27 1.32
N PHE A 74 11.65 -3.73 1.41
CA PHE A 74 11.95 -5.09 1.82
C PHE A 74 11.59 -5.35 3.29
N LEU A 75 11.84 -4.39 4.19
CA LEU A 75 11.39 -4.45 5.58
C LEU A 75 9.87 -4.57 5.68
N SER A 76 9.14 -3.79 4.89
CA SER A 76 7.68 -3.87 4.83
C SER A 76 7.19 -5.23 4.31
N GLY A 77 7.86 -5.79 3.29
CA GLY A 77 7.55 -7.12 2.77
C GLY A 77 7.77 -8.17 3.85
N TYR A 78 8.94 -8.15 4.50
CA TYR A 78 9.26 -9.06 5.60
C TYR A 78 8.21 -9.00 6.72
N ALA A 79 7.76 -7.80 7.10
CA ALA A 79 6.70 -7.61 8.09
C ALA A 79 5.37 -8.25 7.69
N ILE A 80 4.97 -8.08 6.43
CA ILE A 80 3.72 -8.63 5.88
C ILE A 80 3.79 -10.16 5.85
N PHE A 81 4.92 -10.74 5.43
CA PHE A 81 5.09 -12.20 5.37
C PHE A 81 5.21 -12.84 6.76
N ARG A 82 5.89 -12.18 7.71
CA ARG A 82 6.03 -12.64 9.09
C ARG A 82 4.82 -12.30 9.98
N ARG A 83 3.81 -11.61 9.45
CA ARG A 83 2.59 -11.20 10.16
C ARG A 83 2.86 -10.46 11.50
N LYS A 84 3.96 -9.71 11.60
CA LYS A 84 4.30 -8.94 12.81
C LYS A 84 3.76 -7.51 12.74
N SER A 85 2.88 -7.15 13.67
CA SER A 85 2.18 -5.86 13.66
C SER A 85 3.13 -4.66 13.83
N THR A 86 4.12 -4.77 14.72
CA THR A 86 5.12 -3.73 15.02
C THR A 86 5.95 -3.35 13.79
N TRP A 87 6.16 -4.28 12.86
CA TRP A 87 6.98 -4.07 11.66
C TRP A 87 6.19 -3.55 10.46
N MET A 88 4.87 -3.31 10.58
CA MET A 88 4.09 -2.67 9.52
C MET A 88 4.27 -1.15 9.46
N TRP A 89 4.84 -0.52 10.50
CA TRP A 89 5.12 0.92 10.53
C TRP A 89 5.98 1.42 9.35
N PRO A 90 7.09 0.74 8.99
CA PRO A 90 7.83 1.03 7.77
C PRO A 90 6.95 1.11 6.51
N PHE A 91 5.94 0.24 6.39
CA PHE A 91 5.03 0.27 5.24
C PHE A 91 4.09 1.48 5.26
N VAL A 92 3.57 1.83 6.45
CA VAL A 92 2.72 3.02 6.63
C VAL A 92 3.51 4.29 6.30
N ILE A 93 4.76 4.38 6.77
CA ILE A 93 5.66 5.50 6.49
C ILE A 93 5.95 5.56 4.98
N TRP A 94 6.26 4.43 4.37
CA TRP A 94 6.51 4.32 2.94
C TRP A 94 5.33 4.82 2.11
N VAL A 95 4.11 4.35 2.39
CA VAL A 95 2.88 4.80 1.71
C VAL A 95 2.63 6.30 1.96
N GLY A 96 2.89 6.80 3.16
CA GLY A 96 2.78 8.23 3.45
C GLY A 96 3.76 9.08 2.63
N LEU A 97 5.01 8.62 2.49
CA LEU A 97 6.03 9.29 1.68
C LEU A 97 5.67 9.27 0.19
N THR A 98 5.17 8.14 -0.34
CA THR A 98 4.77 8.05 -1.75
C THR A 98 3.59 8.97 -2.04
N VAL A 99 2.57 9.02 -1.16
CA VAL A 99 1.46 9.99 -1.25
C VAL A 99 1.99 11.42 -1.32
N GLY A 100 2.87 11.80 -0.38
CA GLY A 100 3.44 13.15 -0.35
C GLY A 100 4.21 13.50 -1.62
N MET A 101 5.06 12.59 -2.10
CA MET A 101 5.80 12.78 -3.35
C MET A 101 4.87 12.91 -4.56
N PHE A 102 3.80 12.11 -4.66
CA PHE A 102 2.87 12.21 -5.78
C PHE A 102 2.02 13.48 -5.75
N ILE A 103 1.66 13.98 -4.57
CA ILE A 103 0.99 15.28 -4.44
C ILE A 103 1.92 16.40 -4.93
N LEU A 104 3.18 16.40 -4.49
CA LEU A 104 4.17 17.40 -4.93
C LEU A 104 4.46 17.30 -6.43
N PHE A 105 4.62 16.10 -6.96
CA PHE A 105 4.84 15.86 -8.38
C PHE A 105 3.62 16.27 -9.22
N GLY A 106 2.41 15.94 -8.78
CA GLY A 106 1.17 16.37 -9.41
C GLY A 106 1.00 17.89 -9.41
N ALA A 107 1.32 18.56 -8.30
CA ALA A 107 1.32 20.02 -8.21
C ALA A 107 2.38 20.65 -9.12
N TYR A 108 3.58 20.06 -9.20
CA TYR A 108 4.62 20.50 -10.13
C TYR A 108 4.17 20.39 -11.59
N LEU A 109 3.61 19.25 -12.00
CA LEU A 109 3.09 19.06 -13.36
C LEU A 109 1.93 20.02 -13.66
N PHE A 110 1.07 20.29 -12.69
CA PHE A 110 -0.02 21.26 -12.81
C PHE A 110 0.52 22.65 -13.12
N ILE A 111 1.44 23.15 -12.29
CA ILE A 111 2.12 24.45 -12.47
C ILE A 111 2.84 24.47 -13.81
N TYR A 112 3.64 23.46 -14.12
CA TYR A 112 4.36 23.35 -15.40
C TYR A 112 3.39 23.44 -16.60
N SER A 113 2.26 22.74 -16.55
CA SER A 113 1.25 22.77 -17.61
C SER A 113 0.61 24.15 -17.79
N ILE A 114 0.48 24.95 -16.73
CA ILE A 114 -0.08 26.31 -16.81
C ILE A 114 0.96 27.29 -17.39
N PHE A 115 2.20 27.23 -16.92
CA PHE A 115 3.24 28.20 -17.26
C PHE A 115 3.96 27.89 -18.58
N VAL A 116 4.31 26.64 -18.85
CA VAL A 116 5.10 26.27 -20.04
C VAL A 116 4.21 26.13 -21.28
N ARG A 117 2.99 25.63 -21.13
CA ARG A 117 2.04 25.53 -22.24
C ARG A 117 1.60 26.90 -22.77
N ARG A 118 1.66 27.94 -21.93
CA ARG A 118 1.44 29.34 -22.33
C ARG A 118 2.52 29.89 -23.27
N HIS A 119 3.71 29.29 -23.28
CA HIS A 119 4.87 29.79 -24.02
C HIS A 119 5.03 29.14 -25.42
N TYR A 120 4.31 28.04 -25.70
CA TYR A 120 4.53 27.20 -26.89
C TYR A 120 3.29 26.97 -27.78
N GLN A 121 2.17 27.68 -27.56
CA GLN A 121 0.99 27.50 -28.43
C GLN A 121 1.08 28.29 -29.74
N GLN A 122 1.68 27.63 -30.73
CA GLN A 122 1.34 27.77 -32.14
C GLN A 122 1.29 26.34 -32.71
N GLU A 123 0.08 25.77 -32.81
CA GLU A 123 -0.35 24.54 -33.53
C GLU A 123 -1.34 23.65 -32.72
N SER A 124 -2.48 23.36 -33.36
CA SER A 124 -3.65 22.54 -32.98
C SER A 124 -4.25 22.70 -31.56
N ILE A 125 -5.35 23.46 -31.47
CA ILE A 125 -6.07 23.79 -30.23
C ILE A 125 -6.85 22.59 -29.66
N PHE A 126 -7.24 21.62 -30.50
CA PHE A 126 -8.19 20.55 -30.15
C PHE A 126 -7.53 19.31 -29.50
N ASP A 127 -6.33 18.91 -29.92
CA ASP A 127 -5.63 17.74 -29.33
C ASP A 127 -4.93 18.07 -28.01
N SER A 128 -4.38 19.28 -27.91
CA SER A 128 -3.61 19.71 -26.74
C SER A 128 -4.48 19.79 -25.48
N THR A 129 -5.72 20.28 -25.60
CA THR A 129 -6.61 20.55 -24.45
C THR A 129 -7.20 19.27 -23.88
N THR A 130 -7.63 18.35 -24.73
CA THR A 130 -8.14 17.03 -24.33
C THR A 130 -7.05 16.22 -23.63
N MET A 131 -5.84 16.17 -24.20
CA MET A 131 -4.70 15.48 -23.58
C MET A 131 -4.33 16.08 -22.22
N SER A 132 -4.36 17.41 -22.10
CA SER A 132 -4.13 18.09 -20.82
C SER A 132 -5.16 17.67 -19.77
N VAL A 133 -6.46 17.68 -20.11
CA VAL A 133 -7.52 17.26 -19.18
C VAL A 133 -7.35 15.80 -18.76
N LEU A 134 -7.01 14.91 -19.70
CA LEU A 134 -6.76 13.50 -19.40
C LEU A 134 -5.57 13.30 -18.44
N ILE A 135 -4.47 14.04 -18.64
CA ILE A 135 -3.29 13.99 -17.73
C ILE A 135 -3.69 14.44 -16.33
N HIS A 136 -4.49 15.51 -16.21
CA HIS A 136 -4.94 16.02 -14.93
C HIS A 136 -5.88 15.06 -14.20
N LEU A 137 -6.86 14.49 -14.91
CA LEU A 137 -7.75 13.47 -14.37
C LEU A 137 -6.97 12.22 -13.93
N GLY A 138 -6.00 11.78 -14.74
CA GLY A 138 -5.10 10.69 -14.40
C GLY A 138 -4.34 10.95 -13.10
N ASN A 139 -3.75 12.14 -12.94
CA ASN A 139 -3.06 12.55 -11.72
C ASN A 139 -3.97 12.57 -10.49
N ILE A 140 -5.21 13.08 -10.63
CA ILE A 140 -6.20 13.11 -9.53
C ILE A 140 -6.57 11.69 -9.12
N LEU A 141 -6.92 10.83 -10.07
CA LEU A 141 -7.26 9.42 -9.81
C LEU A 141 -6.09 8.69 -9.13
N PHE A 142 -4.88 8.95 -9.60
CA PHE A 142 -3.67 8.36 -9.03
C PHE A 142 -3.40 8.83 -7.59
N CYS A 143 -3.63 10.11 -7.29
CA CYS A 143 -3.53 10.63 -5.92
C CYS A 143 -4.60 10.02 -5.00
N VAL A 144 -5.85 9.95 -5.47
CA VAL A 144 -6.96 9.33 -4.71
C VAL A 144 -6.66 7.86 -4.43
N PHE A 145 -6.12 7.13 -5.41
CA PHE A 145 -5.69 5.75 -5.22
C PHE A 145 -4.63 5.61 -4.13
N HIS A 146 -3.60 6.47 -4.10
CA HIS A 146 -2.57 6.44 -3.06
C HIS A 146 -3.11 6.83 -1.68
N LEU A 147 -4.00 7.83 -1.61
CA LEU A 147 -4.68 8.21 -0.37
C LEU A 147 -5.51 7.04 0.19
N TRP A 148 -6.17 6.28 -0.68
CA TRP A 148 -6.94 5.09 -0.29
C TRP A 148 -6.06 3.95 0.27
N GLN A 149 -4.78 3.85 -0.11
CA GLN A 149 -3.89 2.83 0.43
C GLN A 149 -3.66 2.99 1.93
N PHE A 150 -3.62 4.23 2.43
CA PHE A 150 -3.35 4.53 3.84
C PHE A 150 -4.33 3.86 4.82
N PRO A 151 -5.67 4.03 4.70
CA PRO A 151 -6.62 3.35 5.57
C PRO A 151 -6.59 1.82 5.41
N VAL A 152 -6.30 1.29 4.21
CA VAL A 152 -6.20 -0.17 3.96
C VAL A 152 -5.03 -0.76 4.75
N VAL A 153 -3.84 -0.15 4.63
CA VAL A 153 -2.65 -0.61 5.35
C VAL A 153 -2.80 -0.45 6.86
N ASN A 154 -3.43 0.63 7.31
CA ASN A 154 -3.70 0.84 8.73
C ASN A 154 -4.71 -0.19 9.28
N ALA A 155 -5.74 -0.55 8.49
CA ALA A 155 -6.69 -1.60 8.85
C ALA A 155 -5.99 -2.97 8.94
N ALA A 156 -5.09 -3.29 8.00
CA ALA A 156 -4.28 -4.50 8.03
C ALA A 156 -3.37 -4.56 9.27
N ARG A 157 -2.76 -3.44 9.66
CA ARG A 157 -1.97 -3.35 10.90
C ARG A 157 -2.84 -3.63 12.13
N ARG A 158 -3.99 -2.96 12.25
CA ARG A 158 -4.91 -3.18 13.39
C ARG A 158 -5.38 -4.63 13.46
N TYR A 159 -5.64 -5.26 12.32
CA TYR A 159 -5.95 -6.68 12.25
C TYR A 159 -4.82 -7.54 12.83
N LEU A 160 -3.56 -7.29 12.45
CA LEU A 160 -2.42 -8.04 13.00
C LEU A 160 -2.22 -7.82 14.49
N VAL A 161 -2.40 -6.60 15.00
CA VAL A 161 -2.32 -6.32 16.46
C VAL A 161 -3.35 -7.18 17.21
N ASN A 162 -4.59 -7.21 16.73
CA ASN A 162 -5.64 -7.99 17.39
C ASN A 162 -5.39 -9.50 17.35
N ILE A 163 -4.75 -10.00 16.28
CA ILE A 163 -4.31 -11.41 16.23
C ILE A 163 -3.22 -11.66 17.25
N GLU A 164 -2.21 -10.79 17.31
CA GLU A 164 -1.06 -10.92 18.20
C GLU A 164 -1.49 -10.93 19.67
N GLU A 165 -2.39 -10.02 20.05
CA GLU A 165 -3.01 -9.98 21.38
C GLU A 165 -3.87 -11.23 21.65
N ALA A 166 -4.64 -11.70 20.66
CA ALA A 166 -5.45 -12.90 20.82
C ALA A 166 -4.60 -14.16 21.01
N THR A 167 -3.43 -14.25 20.36
CA THR A 167 -2.48 -15.35 20.53
C THR A 167 -1.68 -15.25 21.83
N ALA A 168 -1.36 -14.05 22.30
CA ALA A 168 -0.60 -13.84 23.54
C ALA A 168 -1.44 -14.12 24.80
N ASN A 169 -2.76 -13.93 24.72
CA ASN A 169 -3.69 -14.16 25.83
C ASN A 169 -4.24 -15.60 25.89
N VAL A 170 -3.75 -16.51 25.05
CA VAL A 170 -4.07 -17.94 25.19
C VAL A 170 -3.25 -18.47 26.37
N PRO A 171 -3.88 -18.88 27.49
CA PRO A 171 -3.13 -19.42 28.60
C PRO A 171 -2.40 -20.69 28.13
N TYR A 172 -1.10 -20.74 28.39
CA TYR A 172 -0.30 -21.96 28.31
C TYR A 172 -0.83 -22.97 29.33
N GLY A 173 -1.88 -23.69 28.97
CA GLY A 173 -2.46 -24.78 29.74
C GLY A 173 -2.78 -25.90 28.77
N TYR A 174 -2.17 -27.06 28.99
CA TYR A 174 -2.18 -28.29 28.18
C TYR A 174 -1.04 -28.43 27.16
N HIS A 175 0.17 -28.59 27.71
CA HIS A 175 1.10 -29.61 27.22
C HIS A 175 0.93 -30.88 28.05
#